data_AF-A0A9E4YNN0-F1
#
_entry.id   AF-A0A9E4YNN0-F1
#
_cell.length_a   1.000
_cell.length_b   1.000
_cell.length_c   1.000
_cell.angle_alpha   90.00
_cell.angle_beta   90.00
_cell.angle_gamma   90.00
#
_symmetry.space_group_name_H-M   'P 1'
#
loop_
_entity.id
_entity.type
_entity.pdbx_description
1 polymer ?
#
loop_
_entity_poly.entity_id
_entity_poly.type
_entity_poly.pdbx_seq_one_letter_code
_entity_poly.pdbx_strand_id
1 'polypeptide(L)'
;MAVRIDPENNETRVLFDLADFEEKKVLEIGSGDGRLTWHFADRAAHTIAIEPYAESIAQAREELPAELVGRVDFRNIALEDFAAGSEPAMFDMALLSWSLC
;
A
#
# COMPACT_ATOMS: atom_id res chain seq x y z
N MET A 1 -5.23 12.09 23.25
CA MET A 1 -5.48 10.66 23.47
C MET A 1 -4.87 9.95 22.28
N ALA A 2 -3.86 9.09 22.46
CA ALA A 2 -3.25 8.41 21.33
C ALA A 2 -4.22 7.33 20.84
N VAL A 3 -4.68 7.45 19.60
CA VAL A 3 -5.42 6.37 18.94
C VAL A 3 -4.43 5.22 18.75
N ARG A 4 -4.73 4.04 19.29
CA ARG A 4 -3.95 2.82 19.04
C ARG A 4 -4.63 2.08 17.90
N ILE A 5 -3.95 1.97 16.77
CA ILE A 5 -4.43 1.21 15.62
C ILE A 5 -3.81 -0.19 15.69
N ASP A 6 -4.65 -1.22 15.69
CA ASP A 6 -4.32 -2.65 15.67
C ASP A 6 -3.04 -3.05 16.45
N PRO A 7 -2.98 -2.80 17.78
CA PRO A 7 -1.78 -3.12 18.55
C PRO A 7 -1.48 -4.63 18.62
N GLU A 8 -2.44 -5.49 18.30
CA GLU A 8 -2.31 -6.94 18.24
C GLU A 8 -1.84 -7.45 16.85
N ASN A 9 -1.69 -6.57 15.85
CA ASN A 9 -1.36 -6.92 14.45
C ASN A 9 -2.33 -7.94 13.83
N ASN A 10 -3.62 -7.88 14.19
CA ASN A 10 -4.63 -8.78 13.63
C ASN A 10 -4.84 -8.55 12.14
N GLU A 11 -4.82 -7.30 11.67
CA GLU A 11 -4.99 -6.96 10.26
C GLU A 11 -3.87 -7.57 9.42
N THR A 12 -2.62 -7.30 9.81
CA THR A 12 -1.43 -7.83 9.12
C THR A 12 -1.38 -9.36 9.15
N ARG A 13 -1.69 -9.98 10.29
CA ARG A 13 -1.71 -11.44 10.40
C ARG A 13 -2.74 -12.05 9.47
N VAL A 14 -3.98 -11.56 9.51
CA VAL A 14 -5.07 -12.07 8.67
C VAL A 14 -4.78 -11.80 7.19
N LEU A 15 -4.16 -10.67 6.85
CA LEU A 15 -3.75 -10.35 5.49
C LEU A 15 -2.84 -11.45 4.91
N PHE A 16 -1.85 -11.89 5.68
CA PHE A 16 -0.94 -12.96 5.28
C PHE A 16 -1.53 -14.36 5.36
N ASP A 17 -2.56 -14.58 6.19
CA ASP A 17 -3.31 -15.84 6.19
C ASP A 17 -4.20 -15.96 4.94
N LEU A 18 -4.67 -14.83 4.39
CA LEU A 18 -5.58 -14.79 3.25
C LEU A 18 -4.88 -14.78 1.89
N ALA A 19 -3.67 -14.24 1.81
CA ALA A 19 -3.00 -13.99 0.55
C ALA A 19 -1.48 -14.14 0.65
N ASP A 20 -0.89 -14.72 -0.39
CA ASP A 20 0.55 -14.83 -0.55
C ASP A 20 1.10 -13.63 -1.33
N PHE A 21 2.02 -12.91 -0.70
CA PHE A 21 2.66 -11.72 -1.24
C PHE A 21 4.00 -12.03 -1.91
N GLU A 22 4.55 -13.24 -1.70
CA GLU A 22 5.87 -13.59 -2.19
C GLU A 22 5.94 -13.47 -3.73
N GLU A 23 6.97 -12.75 -4.18
CA GLU A 23 7.21 -12.42 -5.60
C GLU A 23 6.09 -11.65 -6.32
N LYS A 24 5.07 -11.14 -5.61
CA LYS A 24 3.94 -10.43 -6.23
C LYS A 24 4.21 -8.96 -6.51
N LYS A 25 3.70 -8.48 -7.64
CA LYS A 25 3.50 -7.06 -7.94
C LYS A 25 2.15 -6.62 -7.38
N VAL A 26 2.19 -5.80 -6.34
CA VAL A 26 1.00 -5.35 -5.61
C VAL A 26 0.65 -3.92 -6.04
N LEU A 27 -0.64 -3.68 -6.28
CA LEU A 27 -1.23 -2.36 -6.32
C LEU A 27 -1.94 -2.10 -5.00
N GLU A 28 -1.47 -1.15 -4.20
CA GLU A 28 -2.20 -0.68 -3.02
C GLU A 28 -3.02 0.57 -3.39
N ILE A 29 -4.32 0.51 -3.13
CA ILE A 29 -5.27 1.59 -3.45
C ILE A 29 -5.69 2.29 -2.16
N GLY A 30 -5.36 3.58 -2.05
CA GLY A 30 -5.59 4.39 -0.86
C GLY A 30 -4.59 4.06 0.23
N SER A 31 -3.29 4.20 -0.05
CA SER A 31 -2.23 3.87 0.90
C SER A 31 -2.15 4.82 2.09
N GLY A 32 -2.78 5.99 2.02
CA GLY A 32 -2.68 7.01 3.05
C GLY A 32 -1.22 7.40 3.33
N ASP A 33 -0.86 7.39 4.61
CA ASP A 33 0.48 7.66 5.15
C ASP A 33 1.40 6.42 5.16
N GLY A 34 0.96 5.31 4.56
CA GLY A 34 1.73 4.07 4.47
C GLY A 34 1.48 3.08 5.61
N ARG A 35 0.52 3.36 6.51
CA ARG A 35 0.17 2.51 7.66
C ARG A 35 0.21 1.01 7.39
N LEU A 36 -0.46 0.54 6.33
CA LEU A 36 -0.47 -0.89 5.98
C LEU A 36 0.71 -1.26 5.07
N THR A 37 1.14 -0.37 4.18
CA THR A 37 2.30 -0.54 3.30
C THR A 37 3.53 -1.06 4.05
N TRP A 38 3.82 -0.50 5.23
CA TRP A 38 4.97 -0.89 6.06
C TRP A 38 4.91 -2.33 6.57
N HIS A 39 3.72 -2.91 6.64
CA HIS A 39 3.50 -4.22 7.21
C HIS A 39 3.52 -5.37 6.20
N PHE A 40 3.41 -5.08 4.90
CA PHE A 40 3.41 -6.13 3.87
C PHE A 40 4.43 -5.95 2.74
N ALA A 41 4.90 -4.73 2.48
CA ALA A 41 5.68 -4.44 1.28
C ALA A 41 7.05 -5.14 1.24
N ASP A 42 7.58 -5.57 2.39
CA ASP A 42 8.82 -6.34 2.48
C ASP A 42 8.67 -7.76 1.90
N ARG A 43 7.44 -8.31 1.93
CA ARG A 43 7.12 -9.63 1.36
C ARG A 43 6.77 -9.59 -0.12
N ALA A 44 6.44 -8.42 -0.66
CA ALA A 44 6.15 -8.24 -2.08
C ALA A 44 7.43 -8.13 -2.92
N ALA A 45 7.34 -8.49 -4.21
CA ALA A 45 8.41 -8.16 -5.16
C ALA A 45 8.50 -6.64 -5.38
N HIS A 46 7.33 -6.01 -5.57
CA HIS A 46 7.23 -4.56 -5.77
C HIS A 46 5.79 -4.10 -5.47
N THR A 47 5.66 -2.93 -4.87
CA THR A 47 4.37 -2.31 -4.57
C THR A 47 4.27 -0.94 -5.25
N ILE A 48 3.19 -0.71 -6.00
CA ILE A 48 2.76 0.63 -6.39
C ILE A 48 1.63 1.03 -5.44
N ALA A 49 1.83 2.10 -4.68
CA ALA A 49 0.89 2.61 -3.71
C ALA A 49 0.29 3.92 -4.24
N ILE A 50 -1.02 3.94 -4.48
CA ILE A 50 -1.72 5.12 -4.99
C ILE A 50 -2.54 5.79 -3.88
N GLU A 51 -2.46 7.12 -3.84
CA GLU A 51 -3.15 7.93 -2.85
C GLU A 51 -3.50 9.32 -3.44
N PRO A 52 -4.78 9.71 -3.54
CA PRO A 52 -5.16 11.02 -4.05
C PRO A 52 -4.78 12.20 -3.13
N TYR A 53 -4.67 12.00 -1.82
CA TYR A 53 -4.37 13.07 -0.87
C TYR A 53 -2.86 13.36 -0.78
N ALA A 54 -2.46 14.52 -1.32
CA ALA A 54 -1.06 14.92 -1.43
C ALA A 54 -0.31 15.02 -0.08
N GLU A 55 -1.01 15.36 1.00
CA GLU A 55 -0.40 15.43 2.35
C GLU A 55 -0.05 14.04 2.86
N SER A 56 -0.96 13.08 2.73
CA SER A 56 -0.75 11.70 3.18
C SER A 56 0.42 11.03 2.46
N ILE A 57 0.50 11.19 1.14
CA ILE A 57 1.60 10.62 0.37
C ILE A 57 2.94 11.33 0.62
N ALA A 58 2.93 12.63 0.92
CA ALA A 58 4.14 13.34 1.31
C ALA A 58 4.68 12.78 2.64
N GLN A 59 3.79 12.56 3.60
CA GLN A 59 4.14 11.91 4.87
C GLN A 59 4.65 10.48 4.66
N ALA A 60 3.97 9.67 3.84
CA ALA A 60 4.41 8.31 3.53
C ALA A 60 5.83 8.26 2.93
N ARG A 61 6.18 9.23 2.08
CA ARG A 61 7.52 9.33 1.49
C ARG A 61 8.58 9.78 2.49
N GLU A 62 8.23 10.69 3.41
CA GLU A 62 9.13 11.15 4.48
C GLU A 62 9.42 10.04 5.49
N GLU A 63 8.41 9.22 5.80
CA GLU A 63 8.48 8.14 6.79
C GLU A 63 8.88 6.77 6.18
N LEU A 64 9.20 6.72 4.88
CA LEU A 64 9.55 5.49 4.15
C LEU A 64 10.69 4.73 4.85
N PRO A 65 10.44 3.50 5.35
CA PRO A 65 11.49 2.67 5.93
C PRO A 65 12.60 2.36 4.92
N ALA A 66 13.84 2.37 5.39
CA ALA A 66 15.03 2.22 4.54
C ALA A 66 15.04 0.89 3.77
N GLU A 67 14.52 -0.16 4.39
CA GLU A 67 14.38 -1.51 3.82
C GLU A 67 13.36 -1.60 2.67
N LEU A 68 12.46 -0.62 2.55
CA LEU A 68 11.43 -0.55 1.51
C LEU A 68 11.80 0.39 0.36
N VAL A 69 12.93 1.10 0.46
CA VAL A 69 13.44 1.95 -0.63
C VAL A 69 13.69 1.11 -1.87
N GLY A 70 13.06 1.48 -2.98
CA GLY A 70 13.14 0.76 -4.25
C GLY A 70 12.19 -0.45 -4.37
N ARG A 71 11.47 -0.81 -3.29
CA ARG A 71 10.38 -1.80 -3.33
C ARG A 71 9.00 -1.16 -3.41
N VAL A 72 8.86 0.07 -2.94
CA VAL A 72 7.60 0.81 -2.93
C VAL A 72 7.71 2.06 -3.78
N ASP A 73 6.76 2.24 -4.70
CA ASP A 73 6.57 3.43 -5.52
C ASP A 73 5.23 4.11 -5.16
N PHE A 74 5.32 5.23 -4.45
CA PHE A 74 4.16 6.04 -4.07
C PHE A 74 3.77 7.00 -5.20
N ARG A 75 2.49 7.00 -5.61
CA ARG A 75 1.95 7.88 -6.65
C ARG A 75 0.77 8.69 -6.16
N ASN A 76 0.84 10.00 -6.32
CA ASN A 76 -0.25 10.91 -5.95
C ASN A 76 -1.27 10.96 -7.09
N ILE A 77 -2.23 10.03 -7.07
CA ILE A 77 -3.19 9.83 -8.16
C ILE A 77 -4.44 9.13 -7.63
N ALA A 78 -5.61 9.50 -8.16
CA ALA A 78 -6.86 8.81 -7.89
C ALA A 78 -6.93 7.47 -8.65
N LEU A 79 -7.76 6.52 -8.18
CA LEU A 79 -7.89 5.21 -8.80
C LEU A 79 -8.36 5.31 -10.26
N GLU A 80 -9.32 6.19 -10.53
CA GLU A 80 -9.93 6.37 -11.85
C GLU A 80 -8.89 6.85 -12.88
N ASP A 81 -8.09 7.85 -12.49
CA ASP A 81 -7.02 8.40 -13.34
C ASP A 81 -5.90 7.38 -13.53
N PHE A 82 -5.53 6.65 -12.47
CA PHE A 82 -4.54 5.59 -12.54
C PHE A 82 -4.99 4.47 -13.48
N ALA A 83 -6.23 4.01 -13.36
CA ALA A 83 -6.79 2.96 -14.21
C ALA A 83 -6.88 3.40 -15.67
N ALA A 84 -7.23 4.66 -15.94
CA ALA A 84 -7.32 5.19 -17.30
C ALA A 84 -5.95 5.27 -18.01
N GLY A 85 -4.86 5.47 -17.27
CA GLY A 85 -3.49 5.56 -17.79
C GLY A 85 -2.67 4.27 -17.71
N SER A 86 -3.25 3.18 -17.22
CA SER A 86 -2.55 1.93 -16.92
C SER A 86 -2.87 0.83 -17.92
N GLU A 87 -1.86 0.01 -18.23
CA GLU A 87 -2.07 -1.21 -19.01
C GLU A 87 -2.82 -2.26 -18.17
N PRO A 88 -3.69 -3.09 -18.77
CA PRO A 88 -4.28 -4.23 -18.09
C PRO A 88 -3.22 -5.24 -17.60
N ALA A 89 -3.56 -6.01 -16.56
CA ALA A 89 -2.77 -7.15 -16.06
C ALA A 89 -1.32 -6.81 -15.62
N MET A 90 -1.06 -5.59 -15.16
CA MET A 90 0.26 -5.20 -14.62
C MET A 90 0.55 -5.73 -13.21
N PHE A 91 -0.48 -6.12 -12.47
CA PHE A 91 -0.41 -6.48 -11.06
C PHE A 91 -0.97 -7.88 -10.81
N ASP A 92 -0.36 -8.59 -9.87
CA ASP A 92 -0.82 -9.90 -9.42
C ASP A 92 -1.91 -9.77 -8.34
N MET A 93 -1.93 -8.63 -7.64
CA MET A 93 -2.82 -8.37 -6.52
C MET A 93 -3.15 -6.88 -6.42
N ALA A 94 -4.40 -6.59 -6.04
CA ALA A 94 -4.80 -5.26 -5.58
C ALA A 94 -5.21 -5.32 -4.10
N LEU A 95 -4.69 -4.41 -3.29
CA LEU A 95 -4.97 -4.31 -1.86
C LEU A 95 -5.73 -3.01 -1.56
N LEU A 96 -6.81 -3.14 -0.79
CA LEU A 96 -7.61 -2.03 -0.32
C LEU A 96 -7.80 -2.20 1.19
N SER A 97 -7.32 -1.26 1.99
CA SER A 97 -7.58 -1.22 3.42
C SER A 97 -8.14 0.15 3.80
N TRP A 98 -9.45 0.15 4.09
CA TRP A 98 -10.21 1.34 4.49
C TRP A 98 -10.27 2.45 3.43
N SER A 99 -10.11 2.09 2.15
CA SER A 99 -10.13 3.04 1.03
C SER A 99 -11.45 3.08 0.26
N LEU A 100 -12.37 2.12 0.50
CA LEU A 100 -13.72 2.12 -0.08
C LEU A 100 -14.73 2.62 0.97
N CYS A 101 -15.39 3.74 0.66
CA CYS A 101 -16.48 4.30 1.45
C CYS A 101 -17.85 4.07 0.78
#